data_AF-A0A3E0X1U4-F1
#
_entry.id   AF-A0A3E0X1U4-F1
#
_cell.length_a   1.000
_cell.length_b   1.000
_cell.length_c   1.000
_cell.angle_alpha   90.00
_cell.angle_beta   90.00
_cell.angle_gamma   90.00
#
_symmetry.space_group_name_H-M   'P 1'
#
loop_
_entity.id
_entity.type
_entity.pdbx_description
1 polymer ?
#
loop_
_entity_poly.entity_id
_entity_poly.type
_entity_poly.pdbx_seq_one_letter_code
_entity_poly.pdbx_strand_id
1 'polypeptide(L)'
;MFVLRPKRWLYLTHRWSGIALCLLFACWFFSGVVMMYVPRPVLTEVERLERLPQLVAENCCVAFEPLFPDGVVPALRMHGERPVWAGTDAQGQPRLRYADDGSALPDVSAGYALTVAARFAAASEQALTHQGLIHDDQWTVYRRFHPHRPLHKIAVNDAAGTELYVSSQTGEVVLATRRFERGWNWVGSVLHWLYFTDLRRQGAVWAQLIIWLSVAGCLLALSGLIVGTLRLRPRRRYKNGTMTPYSGLMRWHHYSGALFGVITLTWIFSGLLSMNPWGLFERARVGDDERALLSGPPTPHP
;
A
#
# COMPACT_ATOMS: atom_id res chain seq x y z
N MET A 1 33.65 32.64 -21.34
CA MET A 1 34.09 31.38 -20.70
C MET A 1 33.68 31.42 -19.22
N PHE A 2 32.58 30.77 -18.84
CA PHE A 2 32.12 30.74 -17.45
C PHE A 2 33.09 29.91 -16.61
N VAL A 3 33.88 30.53 -15.75
CA VAL A 3 34.70 29.81 -14.77
C VAL A 3 33.74 29.17 -13.76
N LEU A 4 33.44 27.88 -13.96
CA LEU A 4 32.68 27.09 -13.01
C LEU A 4 33.43 27.12 -11.67
N ARG A 5 32.80 27.71 -10.64
CA ARG A 5 33.26 27.63 -9.24
C ARG A 5 32.50 26.49 -8.56
N PRO A 6 32.96 25.23 -8.65
CA PRO A 6 32.17 24.06 -8.23
C PRO A 6 31.75 24.15 -6.76
N LYS A 7 32.65 24.64 -5.88
CA LYS A 7 32.35 24.85 -4.46
C LYS A 7 31.22 25.87 -4.24
N ARG A 8 31.18 26.96 -5.01
CA ARG A 8 30.14 28.00 -4.88
C ARG A 8 28.79 27.43 -5.29
N TRP A 9 28.74 26.74 -6.42
CA TRP A 9 27.52 26.11 -6.91
C TRP A 9 27.01 25.05 -5.95
N LEU A 10 27.87 24.18 -5.41
CA LEU A 10 27.49 23.19 -4.41
C LEU A 10 26.80 23.82 -3.18
N TYR A 11 27.36 24.91 -2.64
CA TYR A 11 26.74 25.60 -1.50
C TYR A 11 25.40 26.22 -1.86
N LEU A 12 25.29 26.82 -3.05
CA LEU A 12 24.05 27.46 -3.50
C LEU A 12 22.96 26.43 -3.78
N THR A 13 23.29 25.36 -4.51
CA THR A 13 22.34 24.30 -4.85
C THR A 13 21.82 23.63 -3.59
N HIS A 14 22.71 23.20 -2.68
CA HIS A 14 22.30 22.59 -1.41
C HIS A 14 21.39 23.52 -0.59
N ARG A 15 21.71 24.82 -0.51
CA ARG A 15 20.89 25.78 0.23
C ARG A 15 19.49 25.89 -0.36
N TRP A 16 19.38 26.10 -1.67
CA TRP A 16 18.09 26.35 -2.31
C TRP A 16 17.27 25.07 -2.49
N SER A 17 17.89 23.95 -2.86
CA SER A 17 17.19 22.65 -2.89
C SER A 17 16.80 22.20 -1.49
N GLY A 18 17.62 22.49 -0.48
CA GLY A 18 17.30 22.26 0.93
C GLY A 18 16.06 23.04 1.37
N ILE A 19 15.93 24.32 1.02
CA ILE A 19 14.74 25.13 1.33
C ILE A 19 13.50 24.58 0.61
N ALA A 20 13.62 24.17 -0.66
CA ALA A 20 12.49 23.65 -1.42
C ALA A 20 12.01 22.28 -0.88
N LEU A 21 12.95 21.37 -0.61
CA LEU A 21 12.63 19.99 -0.23
C LEU A 21 12.42 19.83 1.28
N CYS A 22 12.84 20.77 2.14
CA CYS A 22 12.65 20.62 3.58
C CYS A 22 11.17 20.54 3.98
N LEU A 23 10.29 21.27 3.29
CA LEU A 23 8.85 21.21 3.53
C LEU A 23 8.30 19.83 3.19
N LEU A 24 8.70 19.25 2.06
CA LEU A 24 8.32 17.90 1.68
C LEU A 24 8.78 16.88 2.73
N PHE A 25 10.05 16.92 3.13
CA PHE A 25 10.58 16.00 4.16
C PHE A 25 9.91 16.20 5.52
N ALA A 26 9.58 17.44 5.91
CA ALA A 26 8.86 17.72 7.13
C ALA A 26 7.43 17.14 7.09
N CYS A 27 6.73 17.32 5.97
CA CYS A 27 5.42 16.71 5.72
C CYS A 27 5.49 15.18 5.76
N TRP A 28 6.49 14.57 5.12
CA TRP A 28 6.71 13.12 5.15
C TRP A 28 7.06 12.59 6.54
N PHE A 29 7.88 13.30 7.29
CA PHE A 29 8.20 12.92 8.66
C PHE A 29 6.95 12.95 9.54
N PHE A 30 6.20 14.05 9.50
CA PHE A 30 4.96 14.20 10.26
C PHE A 30 3.91 13.15 9.87
N SER A 31 3.74 12.89 8.57
CA SER A 31 2.82 11.86 8.09
C SER A 31 3.24 10.45 8.52
N GLY A 32 4.54 10.17 8.62
CA GLY A 32 5.07 8.93 9.18
C GLY A 32 4.73 8.76 10.66
N VAL A 33 4.81 9.85 11.45
CA VAL A 33 4.35 9.84 12.85
C VAL A 33 2.84 9.55 12.93
N VAL A 34 2.02 10.17 12.07
CA VAL A 34 0.57 9.89 12.03
C VAL A 34 0.30 8.41 11.75
N MET A 35 1.02 7.80 10.80
CA MET A 35 0.84 6.39 10.44
C MET A 35 1.19 5.41 11.57
N MET A 36 2.02 5.82 12.54
CA MET A 36 2.32 5.01 13.73
C MET A 36 1.12 4.90 14.68
N TYR A 37 0.26 5.92 14.73
CA TYR A 37 -0.90 5.98 15.63
C TYR A 37 -2.22 5.66 14.93
N VAL A 38 -2.35 6.06 13.67
CA VAL A 38 -3.54 5.82 12.85
C VAL A 38 -3.09 5.07 11.60
N PRO A 39 -3.10 3.74 11.63
CA PRO A 39 -2.75 2.95 10.46
C PRO A 39 -3.76 3.21 9.35
N ARG A 40 -3.36 2.85 8.13
CA ARG A 40 -4.27 2.89 7.00
C ARG A 40 -5.41 1.89 7.20
N PRO A 41 -6.66 2.23 6.84
CA PRO A 41 -7.77 1.30 6.97
C PRO A 41 -7.47 -0.02 6.26
N VAL A 42 -7.59 -1.09 7.02
CA VAL A 42 -7.46 -2.46 6.58
C VAL A 42 -8.39 -3.29 7.41
N LEU A 43 -9.06 -4.26 6.78
CA LEU A 43 -9.77 -5.28 7.52
C LEU A 43 -8.74 -6.31 7.98
N THR A 44 -8.50 -6.40 9.29
CA THR A 44 -7.54 -7.39 9.81
C THR A 44 -8.12 -8.79 9.71
N GLU A 45 -7.25 -9.79 9.65
CA GLU A 45 -7.70 -11.19 9.59
C GLU A 45 -8.49 -11.58 10.84
N VAL A 46 -8.10 -11.05 12.01
CA VAL A 46 -8.82 -11.28 13.27
C VAL A 46 -10.23 -10.70 13.19
N GLU A 47 -10.38 -9.43 12.80
CA GLU A 47 -11.70 -8.81 12.63
C GLU A 47 -12.54 -9.53 11.56
N ARG A 48 -11.89 -10.01 10.49
CA ARG A 48 -12.56 -10.80 9.45
C ARG A 48 -13.13 -12.08 10.06
N LEU A 49 -12.31 -12.87 10.75
CA LEU A 49 -12.69 -14.15 11.33
C LEU A 49 -13.75 -14.00 12.43
N GLU A 50 -13.64 -12.99 13.30
CA GLU A 50 -14.61 -12.70 14.36
C GLU A 50 -16.02 -12.37 13.82
N ARG A 51 -16.08 -11.85 12.59
CA ARG A 51 -17.34 -11.43 11.94
C ARG A 51 -17.84 -12.43 10.91
N LEU A 52 -17.12 -13.51 10.65
CA LEU A 52 -17.58 -14.57 9.75
C LEU A 52 -18.69 -15.39 10.42
N PRO A 53 -19.70 -15.83 9.65
CA PRO A 53 -20.66 -16.81 10.13
C PRO A 53 -19.95 -18.14 10.46
N GLN A 54 -20.49 -18.87 11.43
CA GLN A 54 -20.05 -20.23 11.71
C GLN A 54 -20.22 -21.10 10.45
N LEU A 55 -19.21 -21.93 10.18
CA LEU A 55 -19.24 -22.85 9.05
C LEU A 55 -20.22 -23.98 9.35
N VAL A 56 -21.29 -24.05 8.56
CA VAL A 56 -22.27 -25.15 8.62
C VAL A 56 -22.07 -26.01 7.38
N ALA A 57 -21.45 -27.17 7.57
CA ALA A 57 -21.11 -28.11 6.49
C ALA A 57 -21.55 -29.56 6.80
N GLU A 58 -22.57 -29.73 7.65
CA GLU A 58 -23.11 -31.05 7.98
C GLU A 58 -23.74 -31.69 6.72
N ASN A 59 -23.28 -32.89 6.36
CA ASN A 59 -23.66 -33.63 5.14
C ASN A 59 -23.38 -32.90 3.81
N CYS A 60 -22.40 -31.98 3.83
CA CYS A 60 -21.69 -31.43 2.67
C CYS A 60 -20.40 -32.26 2.46
N CYS A 61 -19.67 -32.24 1.36
CA CYS A 61 -19.69 -31.36 0.20
C CYS A 61 -19.32 -32.14 -1.05
N VAL A 62 -19.65 -31.61 -2.23
CA VAL A 62 -19.02 -32.07 -3.47
C VAL A 62 -17.51 -31.80 -3.44
N ALA A 63 -16.74 -32.66 -4.11
CA ALA A 63 -15.28 -32.54 -4.19
C ALA A 63 -14.86 -31.20 -4.82
N PHE A 64 -13.74 -30.65 -4.37
CA PHE A 64 -13.23 -29.36 -4.84
C PHE A 64 -12.57 -29.50 -6.22
N GLU A 65 -11.82 -30.58 -6.42
CA GLU A 65 -10.97 -30.82 -7.59
C GLU A 65 -11.77 -30.80 -8.91
N PRO A 66 -12.97 -31.39 -9.02
CA PRO A 66 -13.77 -31.30 -10.25
C PRO A 66 -14.31 -29.89 -10.52
N LEU A 67 -14.49 -29.07 -9.48
CA LEU A 67 -15.00 -27.70 -9.61
C LEU A 67 -13.90 -26.70 -9.95
N PHE A 68 -12.67 -26.99 -9.50
CA PHE A 68 -11.50 -26.13 -9.65
C PHE A 68 -10.27 -26.99 -10.04
N PRO A 69 -10.22 -27.51 -11.28
CA PRO A 69 -9.14 -28.41 -11.71
C PRO A 69 -7.76 -27.76 -11.65
N ASP A 70 -7.69 -26.44 -11.83
CA ASP A 70 -6.47 -25.64 -11.78
C ASP A 70 -6.32 -24.86 -10.44
N GLY A 71 -7.20 -25.12 -9.46
CA GLY A 71 -7.24 -24.40 -8.19
C GLY A 71 -6.18 -24.86 -7.21
N VAL A 72 -5.40 -23.93 -6.67
CA VAL A 72 -4.21 -24.28 -5.85
C VAL A 72 -4.54 -24.42 -4.35
N VAL A 73 -5.62 -23.79 -3.86
CA VAL A 73 -5.99 -23.87 -2.43
C VAL A 73 -7.52 -23.87 -2.25
N PRO A 74 -8.13 -24.98 -1.79
CA PRO A 74 -9.54 -24.99 -1.43
C PRO A 74 -9.78 -24.18 -0.16
N ALA A 75 -10.69 -23.20 -0.23
CA ALA A 75 -11.21 -22.53 0.97
C ALA A 75 -12.74 -22.69 1.03
N LEU A 76 -13.22 -23.36 2.08
CA LEU A 76 -14.65 -23.50 2.35
C LEU A 76 -15.15 -22.34 3.20
N ARG A 77 -16.24 -21.70 2.80
CA ARG A 77 -16.82 -20.52 3.45
C ARG A 77 -18.34 -20.58 3.41
N MET A 78 -19.03 -19.69 4.12
CA MET A 78 -20.49 -19.55 3.98
C MET A 78 -20.83 -18.36 3.07
N HIS A 79 -21.73 -18.58 2.12
CA HIS A 79 -22.40 -17.53 1.36
C HIS A 79 -23.89 -17.51 1.75
N GLY A 80 -24.24 -16.60 2.65
CA GLY A 80 -25.57 -16.58 3.27
C GLY A 80 -25.70 -17.73 4.27
N GLU A 81 -26.49 -18.73 3.92
CA GLU A 81 -26.72 -19.96 4.72
C GLU A 81 -26.15 -21.22 4.05
N ARG A 82 -25.57 -21.10 2.85
CA ARG A 82 -25.02 -22.25 2.10
C ARG A 82 -23.49 -22.23 2.09
N PRO A 83 -22.82 -23.39 2.24
CA PRO A 83 -21.38 -23.47 2.12
C PRO A 83 -20.95 -23.29 0.65
N VAL A 84 -19.80 -22.66 0.44
CA VAL A 84 -19.21 -22.38 -0.88
C VAL A 84 -17.73 -22.68 -0.89
N TRP A 85 -17.29 -23.30 -1.98
CA TRP A 85 -15.89 -23.42 -2.33
C TRP A 85 -15.40 -22.13 -2.98
N ALA A 86 -14.34 -21.57 -2.42
CA ALA A 86 -13.57 -20.49 -3.02
C ALA A 86 -12.30 -21.08 -3.65
N GLY A 87 -12.14 -20.84 -4.95
CA GLY A 87 -10.96 -21.20 -5.73
C GLY A 87 -10.66 -20.13 -6.78
N THR A 88 -9.77 -20.45 -7.70
CA THR A 88 -9.44 -19.60 -8.85
C THR A 88 -9.78 -20.31 -10.15
N ASP A 89 -10.21 -19.56 -11.16
CA ASP A 89 -10.27 -20.09 -12.53
C ASP A 89 -8.89 -20.18 -13.18
N ALA A 90 -8.83 -20.72 -14.40
CA ALA A 90 -7.60 -20.86 -15.18
C ALA A 90 -6.88 -19.52 -15.46
N GLN A 91 -7.57 -18.38 -15.30
CA GLN A 91 -6.99 -17.03 -15.43
C GLN A 91 -6.56 -16.44 -14.08
N GLY A 92 -6.66 -17.20 -12.99
CA GLY A 92 -6.32 -16.78 -11.64
C GLY A 92 -7.35 -15.84 -10.99
N GLN A 93 -8.55 -15.71 -11.56
CA GLN A 93 -9.62 -14.90 -10.96
C GLN A 93 -10.37 -15.70 -9.89
N PRO A 94 -10.72 -15.10 -8.75
CA PRO A 94 -11.45 -15.79 -7.71
C PRO A 94 -12.84 -16.15 -8.20
N ARG A 95 -13.24 -17.39 -7.95
CA ARG A 95 -14.56 -17.92 -8.29
C ARG A 95 -15.12 -18.65 -7.08
N LEU A 96 -16.43 -18.52 -6.91
CA LEU A 96 -17.19 -19.28 -5.92
C LEU A 96 -18.06 -20.34 -6.62
N ARG A 97 -18.20 -21.48 -5.97
CA ARG A 97 -19.16 -22.54 -6.30
C ARG A 97 -19.84 -22.99 -5.02
N TYR A 98 -21.13 -23.30 -5.08
CA TYR A 98 -21.82 -23.89 -3.95
C TYR A 98 -21.20 -25.27 -3.64
N ALA A 99 -20.91 -25.51 -2.37
CA ALA A 99 -20.20 -26.72 -1.94
C ALA A 99 -21.16 -27.90 -1.72
N ASP A 100 -22.46 -27.65 -1.63
CA ASP A 100 -23.50 -28.69 -1.50
C ASP A 100 -23.86 -29.33 -2.85
N ASP A 101 -23.93 -28.57 -3.94
CA ASP A 101 -24.35 -29.05 -5.27
C ASP A 101 -23.39 -28.74 -6.44
N GLY A 102 -22.32 -27.96 -6.19
CA GLY A 102 -21.35 -27.55 -7.23
C GLY A 102 -21.83 -26.45 -8.17
N SER A 103 -23.04 -25.93 -7.99
CA SER A 103 -23.63 -24.91 -8.88
C SER A 103 -22.92 -23.56 -8.77
N ALA A 104 -23.04 -22.76 -9.83
CA ALA A 104 -22.50 -21.41 -9.85
C ALA A 104 -23.31 -20.48 -8.94
N LEU A 105 -22.63 -19.54 -8.29
CA LEU A 105 -23.31 -18.48 -7.56
C LEU A 105 -23.84 -17.41 -8.54
N PRO A 106 -25.01 -16.83 -8.27
CA PRO A 106 -25.45 -15.63 -8.96
C PRO A 106 -24.53 -14.45 -8.59
N ASP A 107 -24.55 -13.40 -9.42
CA ASP A 107 -23.88 -12.14 -9.10
C ASP A 107 -24.39 -11.59 -7.76
N VAL A 108 -23.47 -11.01 -6.99
CA VAL A 108 -23.80 -10.44 -5.68
C VAL A 108 -24.74 -9.25 -5.87
N SER A 109 -25.98 -9.41 -5.41
CA SER A 109 -26.97 -8.34 -5.47
C SER A 109 -26.73 -7.29 -4.39
N ALA A 110 -27.27 -6.08 -4.59
CA ALA A 110 -27.21 -5.02 -3.58
C ALA A 110 -27.90 -5.43 -2.26
N GLY A 111 -29.01 -6.17 -2.33
CA GLY A 111 -29.69 -6.71 -1.15
C GLY A 111 -28.84 -7.73 -0.40
N TYR A 112 -28.19 -8.66 -1.13
CA TYR A 112 -27.27 -9.59 -0.48
C TYR A 112 -26.09 -8.87 0.19
N ALA A 113 -25.51 -7.87 -0.48
CA ALA A 113 -24.43 -7.07 0.09
C ALA A 113 -24.86 -6.32 1.36
N LEU A 114 -26.09 -5.78 1.39
CA LEU A 114 -26.67 -5.15 2.58
C LEU A 114 -26.88 -6.16 3.72
N THR A 115 -27.38 -7.35 3.43
CA THR A 115 -27.51 -8.43 4.41
C THR A 115 -26.15 -8.83 5.02
N VAL A 116 -25.12 -9.00 4.19
CA VAL A 116 -23.76 -9.31 4.67
C VAL A 116 -23.21 -8.16 5.51
N ALA A 117 -23.37 -6.92 5.06
CA ALA A 117 -22.90 -5.75 5.78
C ALA A 117 -23.62 -5.56 7.13
N ALA A 118 -24.93 -5.82 7.19
CA ALA A 118 -25.73 -5.75 8.41
C ALA A 118 -25.24 -6.77 9.44
N ARG A 119 -25.02 -8.02 9.00
CA ARG A 119 -24.43 -9.08 9.83
C ARG A 119 -23.04 -8.69 10.32
N PHE A 120 -22.18 -8.22 9.42
CA PHE A 120 -20.81 -7.81 9.76
C PHE A 120 -20.80 -6.66 10.78
N ALA A 121 -21.64 -5.65 10.60
CA ALA A 121 -21.74 -4.51 11.51
C ALA A 121 -22.47 -4.82 12.82
N ALA A 122 -23.13 -5.99 12.93
CA ALA A 122 -24.11 -6.28 13.98
C ALA A 122 -25.19 -5.18 14.08
N ALA A 123 -25.71 -4.76 12.93
CA ALA A 123 -26.70 -3.69 12.79
C ALA A 123 -27.93 -4.18 12.00
N SER A 124 -29.05 -3.47 12.12
CA SER A 124 -30.25 -3.72 11.31
C SER A 124 -29.99 -3.24 9.87
N GLU A 125 -30.44 -4.02 8.89
CA GLU A 125 -30.27 -3.70 7.46
C GLU A 125 -30.92 -2.37 7.08
N GLN A 126 -32.03 -2.00 7.73
CA GLN A 126 -32.74 -0.74 7.52
C GLN A 126 -31.92 0.49 7.96
N ALA A 127 -30.95 0.30 8.87
CA ALA A 127 -30.04 1.36 9.28
C ALA A 127 -28.92 1.59 8.26
N LEU A 128 -28.66 0.65 7.35
CA LEU A 128 -27.60 0.74 6.36
C LEU A 128 -28.06 1.47 5.10
N THR A 129 -27.12 2.07 4.38
CA THR A 129 -27.37 2.70 3.09
C THR A 129 -26.40 2.16 2.05
N HIS A 130 -26.93 1.52 1.01
CA HIS A 130 -26.15 1.15 -0.17
C HIS A 130 -25.85 2.40 -0.98
N GLN A 131 -24.58 2.74 -1.12
CA GLN A 131 -24.10 3.94 -1.82
C GLN A 131 -23.82 3.70 -3.30
N GLY A 132 -23.98 2.45 -3.77
CA GLY A 132 -23.72 2.06 -5.14
C GLY A 132 -22.57 1.07 -5.31
N LEU A 133 -22.36 0.70 -6.57
CA LEU A 133 -21.31 -0.20 -7.02
C LEU A 133 -20.15 0.64 -7.56
N ILE A 134 -18.97 0.53 -6.96
CA ILE A 134 -17.81 1.37 -7.30
C ILE A 134 -16.64 0.52 -7.81
N HIS A 135 -15.88 1.01 -8.79
CA HIS A 135 -14.64 0.34 -9.17
C HIS A 135 -13.50 0.63 -8.20
N ASP A 136 -13.31 1.90 -7.84
CA ASP A 136 -12.37 2.30 -6.80
C ASP A 136 -12.66 3.70 -6.26
N ASP A 137 -12.09 3.95 -5.09
CA ASP A 137 -11.98 5.24 -4.44
C ASP A 137 -10.62 5.37 -3.72
N GLN A 138 -10.47 6.41 -2.91
CA GLN A 138 -9.26 6.71 -2.15
C GLN A 138 -8.80 5.55 -1.23
N TRP A 139 -9.70 4.69 -0.81
CA TRP A 139 -9.41 3.59 0.13
C TRP A 139 -9.20 2.26 -0.60
N THR A 140 -9.73 2.15 -1.82
CA THR A 140 -9.80 0.91 -2.59
C THR A 140 -9.00 0.90 -3.91
N VAL A 141 -8.30 1.98 -4.29
CA VAL A 141 -7.48 2.10 -5.53
C VAL A 141 -6.34 1.06 -5.70
N TYR A 142 -6.10 0.22 -4.70
CA TYR A 142 -4.99 -0.73 -4.64
C TYR A 142 -5.24 -1.99 -5.44
N ARG A 143 -4.15 -2.58 -5.95
CA ARG A 143 -4.21 -3.80 -6.73
C ARG A 143 -4.85 -4.98 -5.99
N ARG A 144 -4.69 -5.05 -4.66
CA ARG A 144 -5.29 -6.10 -3.82
C ARG A 144 -6.81 -6.23 -3.96
N PHE A 145 -7.48 -5.17 -4.40
CA PHE A 145 -8.94 -5.17 -4.57
C PHE A 145 -9.39 -5.56 -5.98
N HIS A 146 -8.50 -5.62 -6.98
CA HIS A 146 -8.89 -6.00 -8.35
C HIS A 146 -9.75 -7.26 -8.44
N PRO A 147 -9.41 -8.35 -7.74
CA PRO A 147 -10.19 -9.59 -7.81
C PRO A 147 -11.61 -9.49 -7.23
N HIS A 148 -11.90 -8.45 -6.46
CA HIS A 148 -13.18 -8.24 -5.78
C HIS A 148 -14.03 -7.18 -6.46
N ARG A 149 -13.46 -6.42 -7.40
CA ARG A 149 -14.12 -5.27 -8.01
C ARG A 149 -15.17 -5.70 -9.04
N PRO A 150 -16.19 -4.86 -9.27
CA PRO A 150 -16.50 -3.65 -8.48
C PRO A 150 -16.97 -3.98 -7.05
N LEU A 151 -17.00 -2.98 -6.16
CA LEU A 151 -17.30 -3.13 -4.74
C LEU A 151 -18.63 -2.47 -4.41
N HIS A 152 -19.51 -3.15 -3.68
CA HIS A 152 -20.68 -2.52 -3.08
C HIS A 152 -20.20 -1.68 -1.91
N LYS A 153 -20.41 -0.36 -2.00
CA LYS A 153 -20.08 0.56 -0.92
C LYS A 153 -21.31 0.76 -0.04
N ILE A 154 -21.17 0.53 1.26
CA ILE A 154 -22.28 0.55 2.21
C ILE A 154 -21.91 1.42 3.40
N ALA A 155 -22.76 2.40 3.72
CA ALA A 155 -22.66 3.16 4.96
C ALA A 155 -23.47 2.47 6.06
N VAL A 156 -22.84 2.28 7.22
CA VAL A 156 -23.48 1.70 8.42
C VAL A 156 -24.33 2.74 9.16
N ASN A 157 -24.09 4.03 8.91
CA ASN A 157 -24.76 5.16 9.56
C ASN A 157 -24.63 5.17 11.10
N ASP A 158 -23.53 4.62 11.62
CA ASP A 158 -23.17 4.70 13.04
C ASP A 158 -22.46 6.02 13.38
N ALA A 159 -22.26 6.29 14.68
CA ALA A 159 -21.55 7.48 15.15
C ALA A 159 -20.09 7.54 14.67
N ALA A 160 -19.48 6.37 14.40
CA ALA A 160 -18.12 6.25 13.89
C ALA A 160 -17.99 6.60 12.40
N GLY A 161 -19.11 6.70 11.67
CA GLY A 161 -19.15 6.92 10.23
C GLY A 161 -18.52 5.75 9.46
N THR A 162 -18.85 4.53 9.85
CA THR A 162 -18.32 3.29 9.27
C THR A 162 -18.81 3.10 7.84
N GLU A 163 -17.88 2.85 6.93
CA GLU A 163 -18.13 2.47 5.54
C GLU A 163 -17.55 1.07 5.31
N LEU A 164 -18.39 0.16 4.82
CA LEU A 164 -18.02 -1.20 4.45
C LEU A 164 -17.98 -1.34 2.94
N TYR A 165 -17.02 -2.13 2.46
CA TYR A 165 -16.84 -2.45 1.06
C TYR A 165 -17.01 -3.95 0.88
N VAL A 166 -18.04 -4.34 0.16
CA VAL A 166 -18.39 -5.75 -0.11
C VAL A 166 -18.01 -6.10 -1.53
N SER A 167 -17.30 -7.20 -1.70
CA SER A 167 -16.90 -7.77 -2.99
C SER A 167 -18.13 -8.11 -3.84
N SER A 168 -18.24 -7.61 -5.07
CA SER A 168 -19.32 -8.06 -5.98
C SER A 168 -19.08 -9.47 -6.53
N GLN A 169 -17.85 -9.98 -6.40
CA GLN A 169 -17.47 -11.30 -6.91
C GLN A 169 -17.67 -12.42 -5.89
N THR A 170 -17.52 -12.09 -4.60
CA THR A 170 -17.52 -13.08 -3.52
C THR A 170 -18.52 -12.82 -2.41
N GLY A 171 -19.09 -11.60 -2.34
CA GLY A 171 -20.01 -11.22 -1.29
C GLY A 171 -19.34 -10.95 0.06
N GLU A 172 -18.01 -11.01 0.13
CA GLU A 172 -17.25 -10.79 1.36
C GLU A 172 -17.01 -9.30 1.64
N VAL A 173 -17.02 -8.93 2.92
CA VAL A 173 -16.49 -7.63 3.34
C VAL A 173 -14.97 -7.66 3.17
N VAL A 174 -14.44 -6.80 2.31
CA VAL A 174 -12.99 -6.74 2.00
C VAL A 174 -12.30 -5.53 2.62
N LEU A 175 -13.07 -4.55 3.08
CA LEU A 175 -12.57 -3.38 3.78
C LEU A 175 -13.66 -2.79 4.66
N ALA A 176 -13.28 -2.38 5.87
CA ALA A 176 -14.04 -1.51 6.73
C ALA A 176 -13.23 -0.24 6.99
N THR A 177 -13.87 0.92 7.00
CA THR A 177 -13.21 2.20 7.32
C THR A 177 -14.08 3.03 8.24
N ARG A 178 -13.48 3.75 9.18
CA ARG A 178 -14.16 4.72 10.04
C ARG A 178 -13.83 6.15 9.61
N ARG A 179 -14.73 7.10 9.88
CA ARG A 179 -14.53 8.52 9.53
C ARG A 179 -13.23 9.09 10.11
N PHE A 180 -12.90 8.71 11.34
CA PHE A 180 -11.66 9.11 12.00
C PHE A 180 -10.41 8.64 11.23
N GLU A 181 -10.39 7.37 10.82
CA GLU A 181 -9.28 6.79 10.07
C GLU A 181 -9.16 7.44 8.69
N ARG A 182 -10.28 7.63 7.99
CA ARG A 182 -10.33 8.31 6.69
C ARG A 182 -9.78 9.73 6.78
N GLY A 183 -10.14 10.49 7.81
CA GLY A 183 -9.66 11.85 8.03
C GLY A 183 -8.15 11.91 8.25
N TRP A 184 -7.63 11.17 9.23
CA TRP A 184 -6.21 11.19 9.56
C TRP A 184 -5.33 10.62 8.46
N ASN A 185 -5.80 9.63 7.70
CA ASN A 185 -5.01 9.04 6.63
C ASN A 185 -4.80 9.96 5.44
N TRP A 186 -5.55 11.05 5.29
CA TRP A 186 -5.19 12.11 4.31
C TRP A 186 -3.82 12.70 4.62
N VAL A 187 -3.56 13.00 5.89
CA VAL A 187 -2.28 13.58 6.35
C VAL A 187 -1.26 12.49 6.69
N GLY A 188 -1.72 11.26 6.94
CA GLY A 188 -0.90 10.07 7.15
C GLY A 188 -0.55 9.38 5.84
N SER A 189 -1.15 8.21 5.60
CA SER A 189 -0.76 7.33 4.49
C SER A 189 -0.91 7.93 3.09
N VAL A 190 -1.94 8.74 2.83
CA VAL A 190 -2.15 9.36 1.50
C VAL A 190 -1.02 10.33 1.18
N LEU A 191 -0.67 11.22 2.11
CA LEU A 191 0.46 12.15 1.96
C LEU A 191 1.81 11.42 1.95
N HIS A 192 2.03 10.49 2.88
CA HIS A 192 3.33 9.80 3.01
C HIS A 192 3.67 8.98 1.76
N TRP A 193 2.69 8.27 1.21
CA TRP A 193 2.88 7.42 0.03
C TRP A 193 2.55 8.12 -1.30
N LEU A 194 2.07 9.38 -1.24
CA LEU A 194 1.54 10.14 -2.38
C LEU A 194 0.46 9.35 -3.14
N TYR A 195 -0.43 8.71 -2.39
CA TYR A 195 -1.48 7.82 -2.91
C TYR A 195 -2.79 8.54 -3.23
N PHE A 196 -2.70 9.72 -3.84
CA PHE A 196 -3.87 10.36 -4.41
C PHE A 196 -4.48 9.47 -5.49
N THR A 197 -5.81 9.30 -5.48
CA THR A 197 -6.51 8.33 -6.34
C THR A 197 -6.13 8.46 -7.82
N ASP A 198 -6.17 9.66 -8.38
CA ASP A 198 -5.90 9.89 -9.81
C ASP A 198 -4.43 9.65 -10.19
N LEU A 199 -3.51 9.98 -9.29
CA LEU A 199 -2.09 9.67 -9.45
C LEU A 199 -1.86 8.16 -9.37
N ARG A 200 -2.53 7.48 -8.43
CA ARG A 200 -2.33 6.05 -8.19
C ARG A 200 -2.94 5.17 -9.28
N ARG A 201 -4.02 5.62 -9.94
CA ARG A 201 -4.53 5.02 -11.19
C ARG A 201 -3.46 4.98 -12.27
N GLN A 202 -2.63 6.02 -12.35
CA GLN A 202 -1.48 6.11 -13.24
C GLN A 202 -0.22 5.55 -12.58
N GLY A 203 -0.21 4.25 -12.29
CA GLY A 203 0.83 3.61 -11.49
C GLY A 203 2.28 3.86 -11.97
N ALA A 204 2.50 3.99 -13.28
CA ALA A 204 3.81 4.32 -13.85
C ALA A 204 4.26 5.76 -13.53
N VAL A 205 3.34 6.72 -13.62
CA VAL A 205 3.60 8.13 -13.26
C VAL A 205 3.90 8.25 -11.78
N TRP A 206 3.10 7.59 -10.94
CA TRP A 206 3.36 7.52 -9.49
C TRP A 206 4.76 6.95 -9.21
N ALA A 207 5.12 5.81 -9.82
CA ALA A 207 6.43 5.20 -9.61
C ALA A 207 7.57 6.15 -10.02
N GLN A 208 7.47 6.79 -11.17
CA GLN A 208 8.48 7.72 -11.66
C GLN A 208 8.61 8.97 -10.78
N LEU A 209 7.50 9.47 -10.24
CA LEU A 209 7.50 10.57 -9.28
C LEU A 209 8.28 10.19 -8.02
N ILE A 210 8.00 9.03 -7.42
CA ILE A 210 8.71 8.56 -6.22
C ILE A 210 10.20 8.36 -6.51
N ILE A 211 10.55 7.77 -7.67
CA ILE A 211 11.95 7.58 -8.08
C ILE A 211 12.68 8.93 -8.14
N TRP A 212 12.12 9.92 -8.86
CA TRP A 212 12.79 11.22 -8.99
C TRP A 212 12.85 12.00 -7.68
N LEU A 213 11.82 11.93 -6.84
CA LEU A 213 11.85 12.53 -5.50
C LEU A 213 12.95 11.89 -4.63
N SER A 214 13.09 10.57 -4.68
CA SER A 214 14.15 9.85 -3.95
C SER A 214 15.54 10.18 -4.49
N VAL A 215 15.73 10.29 -5.82
CA VAL A 215 16.99 10.75 -6.42
C VAL A 215 17.32 12.17 -5.96
N ALA A 216 16.37 13.10 -6.02
CA ALA A 216 16.55 14.46 -5.55
C ALA A 216 16.89 14.51 -4.04
N GLY A 217 16.23 13.67 -3.24
CA GLY A 217 16.53 13.48 -1.82
C GLY A 217 17.95 12.97 -1.56
N CYS A 218 18.39 11.95 -2.29
CA CYS A 218 19.76 11.43 -2.22
C CYS A 218 20.80 12.50 -2.58
N LEU A 219 20.57 13.25 -3.67
CA LEU A 219 21.47 14.34 -4.09
C LEU A 219 21.51 15.46 -3.05
N LEU A 220 20.37 15.81 -2.44
CA LEU A 220 20.30 16.78 -1.36
C LEU A 220 21.07 16.31 -0.12
N ALA A 221 20.86 15.06 0.32
CA ALA A 221 21.54 14.50 1.49
C ALA A 221 23.06 14.39 1.24
N LEU A 222 23.47 13.90 0.07
CA LEU A 222 24.88 13.81 -0.32
C LEU A 222 25.54 15.19 -0.39
N SER A 223 24.89 16.17 -1.02
CA SER A 223 25.42 17.54 -1.06
C SER A 223 25.54 18.14 0.35
N GLY A 224 24.59 17.84 1.26
CA GLY A 224 24.63 18.24 2.66
C GLY A 224 25.80 17.62 3.42
N LEU A 225 26.06 16.33 3.24
CA LEU A 225 27.22 15.64 3.84
C LEU A 225 28.55 16.21 3.34
N ILE A 226 28.67 16.47 2.04
CA ILE A 226 29.86 17.10 1.45
C ILE A 226 30.04 18.51 2.02
N VAL A 227 29.01 19.35 1.99
CA VAL A 227 29.03 20.71 2.53
C VAL A 227 29.36 20.71 4.02
N GLY A 228 28.76 19.82 4.79
CA GLY A 228 28.99 19.64 6.22
C GLY A 228 30.44 19.29 6.51
N THR A 229 30.98 18.31 5.80
CA THR A 229 32.38 17.89 5.94
C THR A 229 33.36 19.01 5.57
N LEU A 230 33.12 19.73 4.46
CA LEU A 230 33.95 20.87 4.04
C LEU A 230 33.95 22.04 5.04
N ARG A 231 32.88 22.17 5.83
CA ARG A 231 32.68 23.24 6.82
C ARG A 231 33.00 22.79 8.25
N LEU A 232 33.26 21.51 8.49
CA LEU A 232 33.62 20.98 9.79
C LEU A 232 35.13 21.11 10.01
N ARG A 233 35.53 21.85 11.04
CA ARG A 233 36.93 22.09 11.40
C ARG A 233 37.23 21.58 12.82
N PRO A 234 37.44 20.28 13.02
CA PRO A 234 37.70 19.72 14.34
C PRO A 234 39.07 20.15 14.91
N ARG A 235 40.09 20.30 14.04
CA ARG A 235 41.46 20.67 14.44
C ARG A 235 41.71 22.19 14.50
N ARG A 236 41.26 22.95 13.49
CA ARG A 236 41.43 24.41 13.41
C ARG A 236 40.08 25.11 13.58
N ARG A 237 39.67 25.29 14.84
CA ARG A 237 38.38 25.88 15.19
C ARG A 237 38.19 27.25 14.55
N TYR A 238 36.94 27.62 14.30
CA TYR A 238 36.61 28.96 13.78
C TYR A 238 36.88 30.04 14.83
N LYS A 239 36.85 31.32 14.44
CA LYS A 239 37.06 32.47 15.34
C LYS A 239 36.13 32.46 16.57
N ASN A 240 34.97 31.82 16.45
CA ASN A 240 34.00 31.64 17.52
C ASN A 240 34.31 30.46 18.48
N GLY A 241 35.47 29.81 18.35
CA GLY A 241 35.89 28.69 19.19
C GLY A 241 35.18 27.36 18.91
N THR A 242 34.32 27.27 17.89
CA THR A 242 33.56 26.06 17.55
C THR A 242 34.08 25.36 16.30
N MET A 243 33.67 24.10 16.09
CA MET A 243 34.06 23.31 14.90
C MET A 243 33.27 23.69 13.64
N THR A 244 32.29 24.59 13.75
CA THR A 244 31.41 25.00 12.64
C THR A 244 31.39 26.53 12.52
N PRO A 245 31.24 27.10 11.32
CA PRO A 245 31.09 28.55 11.18
C PRO A 245 29.71 29.05 11.64
N TYR A 246 28.75 28.17 11.90
CA TYR A 246 27.35 28.52 12.13
C TYR A 246 26.99 28.69 13.62
N SER A 247 25.92 29.45 13.88
CA SER A 247 25.32 29.69 15.21
C SER A 247 23.82 29.38 15.21
N GLY A 248 23.20 29.33 16.39
CA GLY A 248 21.75 29.09 16.56
C GLY A 248 21.27 27.79 15.91
N LEU A 249 20.12 27.83 15.22
CA LEU A 249 19.55 26.68 14.51
C LEU A 249 20.46 26.12 13.42
N MET A 250 21.24 26.96 12.74
CA MET A 250 22.16 26.51 11.68
C MET A 250 23.34 25.72 12.24
N ARG A 251 23.75 25.98 13.48
CA ARG A 251 24.72 25.12 14.19
C ARG A 251 24.15 23.73 14.40
N TRP A 252 22.90 23.64 14.88
CA TRP A 252 22.23 22.37 15.10
C TRP A 252 22.02 21.61 13.79
N HIS A 253 21.48 22.27 12.76
CA HIS A 253 21.34 21.68 11.42
C HIS A 253 22.67 21.14 10.89
N HIS A 254 23.78 21.85 11.09
CA HIS A 254 25.09 21.38 10.64
C HIS A 254 25.58 20.13 11.39
N TYR A 255 25.49 20.11 12.72
CA TYR A 255 25.94 18.94 13.49
C TYR A 255 24.99 17.75 13.36
N SER A 256 23.68 17.96 13.47
CA SER A 256 22.70 16.89 13.28
C SER A 256 22.71 16.39 11.84
N GLY A 257 22.84 17.28 10.85
CA GLY A 257 22.99 16.91 9.45
C GLY A 257 24.26 16.10 9.16
N ALA A 258 25.39 16.42 9.81
CA ALA A 258 26.61 15.63 9.69
C ALA A 258 26.47 14.23 10.32
N LEU A 259 25.75 14.11 11.43
CA LEU A 259 25.53 12.83 12.12
C LEU A 259 24.46 11.97 11.43
N PHE A 260 23.25 12.51 11.28
CA PHE A 260 22.09 11.79 10.75
C PHE A 260 21.99 11.82 9.22
N GLY A 261 22.80 12.64 8.53
CA GLY A 261 22.78 12.72 7.07
C GLY A 261 23.18 11.42 6.40
N VAL A 262 24.10 10.64 6.99
CA VAL A 262 24.50 9.32 6.47
C VAL A 262 23.32 8.35 6.55
N ILE A 263 22.66 8.30 7.71
CA ILE A 263 21.46 7.47 7.94
C ILE A 263 20.33 7.88 6.97
N THR A 264 20.12 9.19 6.80
CA THR A 264 19.10 9.71 5.88
C THR A 264 19.41 9.33 4.43
N LEU A 265 20.66 9.47 4.00
CA LEU A 265 21.09 9.10 2.66
C LEU A 265 20.91 7.61 2.41
N THR A 266 21.36 6.74 3.32
CA THR A 266 21.24 5.29 3.14
C THR A 266 19.78 4.83 3.17
N TRP A 267 18.94 5.44 4.01
CA TRP A 267 17.51 5.15 4.08
C TRP A 267 16.78 5.54 2.79
N ILE A 268 16.97 6.77 2.28
CA ILE A 268 16.35 7.22 1.01
C ILE A 268 16.88 6.37 -0.16
N PHE A 269 18.19 6.08 -0.17
CA PHE A 269 18.80 5.27 -1.21
C PHE A 269 18.26 3.84 -1.22
N SER A 270 18.08 3.23 -0.05
CA SER A 270 17.42 1.92 0.07
C SER A 270 15.99 1.96 -0.48
N GLY A 271 15.21 3.00 -0.13
CA GLY A 271 13.88 3.23 -0.69
C GLY A 271 13.90 3.37 -2.22
N LEU A 272 14.84 4.13 -2.78
CA LEU A 272 15.03 4.27 -4.22
C LEU A 272 15.27 2.92 -4.89
N LEU A 273 16.17 2.10 -4.35
CA LEU A 273 16.45 0.78 -4.92
C LEU A 273 15.25 -0.17 -4.82
N SER A 274 14.47 -0.10 -3.73
CA SER A 274 13.26 -0.91 -3.55
C SER A 274 12.19 -0.67 -4.63
N MET A 275 12.23 0.51 -5.27
CA MET A 275 11.32 0.87 -6.36
C MET A 275 11.73 0.29 -7.73
N ASN A 276 12.83 -0.47 -7.80
CA ASN A 276 13.41 -1.00 -9.04
C ASN A 276 13.51 0.08 -10.14
N PRO A 277 14.29 1.15 -9.90
CA PRO A 277 14.23 2.33 -10.74
C PRO A 277 14.70 1.98 -12.16
N TRP A 278 13.88 2.29 -13.16
CA TRP A 278 14.14 2.01 -14.57
C TRP A 278 14.42 0.53 -14.91
N GLY A 279 13.94 -0.40 -14.07
CA GLY A 279 14.08 -1.83 -14.33
C GLY A 279 15.48 -2.40 -14.06
N LEU A 280 16.32 -1.72 -13.27
CA LEU A 280 17.70 -2.16 -12.96
C LEU A 280 17.82 -3.60 -12.40
N PHE A 281 16.75 -4.12 -11.79
CA PHE A 281 16.69 -5.47 -11.21
C PHE A 281 15.75 -6.41 -11.96
N GLU A 282 15.24 -6.03 -13.14
CA GLU A 282 14.52 -6.98 -13.99
C GLU A 282 15.51 -8.07 -14.44
N ARG A 283 15.34 -9.28 -13.91
CA ARG A 283 15.98 -10.46 -14.52
C ARG A 283 15.33 -10.69 -15.88
N ALA A 284 16.12 -11.08 -16.87
CA ALA A 284 15.58 -11.59 -18.13
C ALA A 284 14.46 -12.59 -17.79
N ARG A 285 13.28 -12.41 -18.40
CA ARG A 285 12.14 -13.30 -18.18
C ARG A 285 12.66 -14.74 -18.35
N VAL A 286 12.53 -15.54 -17.29
CA VAL A 286 12.68 -17.01 -17.36
C VAL A 286 11.86 -17.44 -18.57
N GLY A 287 12.55 -17.89 -19.62
CA GLY A 287 11.89 -18.33 -20.86
C GLY A 287 10.93 -19.46 -20.55
N ASP A 288 9.92 -19.67 -21.39
CA ASP A 288 8.93 -20.72 -21.16
C ASP A 288 9.59 -22.11 -21.03
N ASP A 289 10.77 -22.30 -21.64
CA ASP A 289 11.64 -23.48 -21.48
C ASP A 289 12.19 -23.68 -20.06
N GLU A 290 12.57 -22.59 -19.38
CA GLU A 290 13.11 -22.64 -18.02
C GLU A 290 11.97 -22.74 -16.98
N ARG A 291 10.76 -22.26 -17.32
CA ARG A 291 9.54 -22.59 -16.57
C ARG A 291 9.18 -24.07 -16.69
N ALA A 292 9.25 -24.64 -17.88
CA ALA A 292 9.00 -26.07 -18.12
C ALA A 292 9.99 -26.98 -17.38
N LEU A 293 11.25 -26.57 -17.27
CA LEU A 293 12.29 -27.26 -16.49
C LEU A 293 12.01 -27.23 -14.97
N LEU A 294 11.40 -26.15 -14.46
CA LEU A 294 11.09 -25.99 -13.03
C LEU A 294 9.73 -26.59 -12.61
N SER A 295 8.79 -26.75 -13.52
CA SER A 295 7.46 -27.34 -13.25
C SER A 295 7.45 -28.87 -13.17
N GLY A 296 8.59 -29.52 -13.48
CA GLY A 296 8.70 -30.98 -13.55
C GLY A 296 7.93 -31.58 -14.74
N PRO A 297 8.27 -32.82 -15.15
CA PRO A 297 7.51 -33.50 -16.21
C PRO A 297 6.07 -33.77 -15.72
N PRO A 298 5.06 -33.67 -16.60
CA PRO A 298 3.69 -34.02 -16.25
C PRO A 298 3.66 -35.45 -15.72
N THR A 299 3.16 -35.64 -14.52
CA THR A 299 2.97 -36.97 -13.93
C THR A 299 2.01 -37.76 -14.83
N PRO A 300 2.40 -38.95 -15.33
CA PRO A 300 1.52 -39.77 -16.14
C PRO A 300 0.35 -40.25 -15.27
N HIS A 301 -0.87 -39.88 -15.66
CA HIS A 301 -2.09 -40.39 -15.03
C HIS A 301 -2.24 -41.90 -15.29
N PRO A 302 -2.68 -42.69 -14.29
CA PRO A 302 -3.12 -44.07 -14.49
C PRO A 302 -4.47 -44.15 -15.22
#